data_AF-A0A914V523-F1
#
_entry.id   AF-A0A914V523-F1
#
_cell.length_a   1.000
_cell.length_b   1.000
_cell.length_c   1.000
_cell.angle_alpha   90.00
_cell.angle_beta   90.00
_cell.angle_gamma   90.00
#
_symmetry.space_group_name_H-M   'P 1'
#
loop_
_entity.id
_entity.type
_entity.pdbx_description
1 polymer ?
#
loop_
_entity_poly.entity_id
_entity_poly.type
_entity_poly.pdbx_seq_one_letter_code
_entity_poly.pdbx_strand_id
1 'polypeptide(L)' 'MPADPCMKFACQLQDCLQKKRYQESECADVKEKLLDCCRAHLDESRVCDGFRGHLGRGQERNSESCDDSKSSSKQRKQ' A
#
# COMPACT_ATOMS: atom_id res chain seq x y z
N MET A 1 -3.27 -16.87 -15.40
CA MET A 1 -3.26 -15.55 -14.72
C MET A 1 -1.81 -15.19 -14.49
N PRO A 2 -1.28 -14.13 -15.11
CA PRO A 2 0.06 -13.65 -14.80
C PRO A 2 0.06 -13.24 -13.32
N ALA A 3 0.92 -13.85 -12.52
CA ALA A 3 1.13 -13.40 -11.16
C ALA A 3 1.88 -12.07 -11.22
N ASP A 4 1.37 -11.07 -10.53
CA ASP A 4 2.05 -9.80 -10.34
C ASP A 4 3.46 -10.03 -9.78
N PRO A 5 4.54 -9.57 -10.46
CA PRO A 5 5.91 -9.83 -10.04
C PRO A 5 6.20 -9.24 -8.65
N CYS A 6 5.55 -8.12 -8.32
CA CYS A 6 5.73 -7.43 -7.04
C CYS A 6 4.80 -7.93 -5.91
N MET A 7 3.81 -8.78 -6.23
CA MET A 7 2.84 -9.27 -5.24
C MET A 7 3.49 -10.11 -4.14
N LYS A 8 4.59 -10.81 -4.45
CA LYS A 8 5.37 -11.55 -3.45
C LYS A 8 5.89 -10.64 -2.34
N PHE A 9 6.41 -9.46 -2.69
CA PHE A 9 6.93 -8.50 -1.72
C PHE A 9 5.79 -7.79 -0.97
N ALA A 10 4.66 -7.55 -1.64
CA ALA A 10 3.46 -6.97 -1.03
C ALA A 10 2.93 -7.85 0.12
N CYS A 11 2.79 -9.15 -0.15
CA CYS A 11 2.34 -10.10 0.87
C CYS A 11 3.36 -10.21 2.01
N GLN A 12 4.66 -10.19 1.72
CA GLN A 12 5.70 -10.19 2.76
C GLN A 12 5.65 -8.92 3.61
N LEU A 13 5.40 -7.75 3.01
CA LEU A 13 5.26 -6.51 3.73
C LEU A 13 4.04 -6.57 4.66
N GLN A 14 2.90 -7.03 4.15
CA GLN A 14 1.68 -7.18 4.94
C GLN A 14 1.89 -8.15 6.12
N ASP A 15 2.52 -9.30 5.88
CA ASP A 15 2.79 -10.30 6.92
C ASP A 15 3.80 -9.78 7.97
N CYS A 16 4.83 -9.05 7.52
CA CYS A 16 5.77 -8.37 8.41
C CYS A 16 5.03 -7.36 9.30
N LEU A 17 4.17 -6.53 8.72
CA LEU A 17 3.37 -5.56 9.47
C LEU A 17 2.48 -6.28 10.49
N GLN A 18 1.76 -7.33 10.11
CA GLN A 18 0.94 -8.11 11.06
C GLN A 18 1.76 -8.61 12.25
N LYS A 19 2.94 -9.19 11.98
CA LYS A 19 3.84 -9.75 13.01
C LYS A 19 4.46 -8.68 13.90
N LYS A 20 4.76 -7.50 13.34
CA LYS A 20 5.39 -6.37 14.03
C LYS A 20 4.40 -5.33 14.54
N ARG A 21 3.10 -5.65 14.59
CA ARG A 21 2.02 -4.72 15.00
C ARG A 21 2.04 -3.40 14.21
N TYR A 22 2.20 -3.53 12.91
CA TYR A 22 2.24 -2.46 11.92
C TYR A 22 3.37 -1.45 12.12
N GLN A 23 4.45 -1.85 12.80
CA GLN A 23 5.66 -1.05 12.86
C GLN A 23 6.40 -1.09 11.52
N GLU A 24 6.05 -0.17 10.62
CA GLU A 24 6.69 -0.04 9.29
C GLU A 24 8.21 0.06 9.36
N SER A 25 8.76 0.67 10.42
CA SER A 25 10.21 0.81 10.61
C SER A 25 10.94 -0.53 10.67
N GLU A 26 10.30 -1.58 11.22
CA GLU A 26 10.87 -2.93 11.27
C GLU A 26 10.73 -3.69 9.95
N CYS A 27 9.89 -3.20 9.04
CA CYS A 27 9.62 -3.79 7.74
C CYS A 27 10.19 -2.94 6.59
N ALA A 28 11.04 -1.97 6.90
CA ALA A 28 11.65 -1.05 5.94
C ALA A 28 12.36 -1.81 4.82
N ASP A 29 13.08 -2.88 5.14
CA ASP A 29 13.79 -3.71 4.15
C ASP A 29 12.86 -4.33 3.11
N VAL A 30 11.67 -4.78 3.55
CA VAL A 30 10.68 -5.40 2.65
C VAL A 30 9.98 -4.34 1.81
N LYS A 31 9.69 -3.18 2.43
CA LYS A 31 9.12 -2.02 1.76
C LYS A 31 10.06 -1.52 0.65
N GLU A 32 11.36 -1.41 0.91
CA GLU A 32 12.33 -1.01 -0.11
C GLU A 32 12.39 -2.00 -1.27
N LYS A 33 12.37 -3.31 -1.01
CA LYS A 33 12.30 -4.32 -2.09
C LYS A 33 11.02 -4.21 -2.93
N LEU A 34 9.90 -3.92 -2.28
CA LEU A 34 8.64 -3.69 -2.99
C LEU A 34 8.71 -2.44 -3.86
N LEU A 35 9.28 -1.34 -3.34
CA LEU A 35 9.49 -0.11 -4.09
C LEU A 35 10.44 -0.32 -5.27
N ASP A 36 11.52 -1.07 -5.08
CA ASP A 36 12.48 -1.40 -6.13
C ASP A 36 11.82 -2.23 -7.24
N CYS A 37 11.02 -3.24 -6.86
CA CYS A 37 10.19 -3.99 -7.80
C CYS A 37 9.23 -3.08 -8.57
N CYS A 38 8.56 -2.15 -7.88
CA CYS A 38 7.67 -1.20 -8.50
C CYS A 38 8.37 -0.20 -9.42
N ARG A 39 9.63 0.14 -9.18
CA ARG A 39 10.42 0.96 -10.12
C ARG A 39 10.68 0.23 -11.44
N ALA A 40 10.87 -1.09 -11.38
CA ALA A 40 11.10 -1.92 -12.56
C ALA A 40 9.80 -2.28 -13.31
N HIS A 41 8.71 -2.53 -12.58
CA HIS A 41 7.44 -3.07 -13.09
C HIS A 41 6.23 -2.19 -12.75
N LEU A 42 6.38 -0.86 -12.84
CA LEU A 42 5.35 0.10 -12.43
C LEU A 42 4.04 -0.07 -13.23
N ASP A 43 4.16 -0.29 -14.54
CA ASP A 43 3.02 -0.44 -15.48
C ASP A 43 2.48 -1.87 -15.53
N GLU A 44 3.26 -2.85 -15.07
CA GLU A 44 2.89 -4.27 -15.10
C GLU A 44 2.23 -4.74 -13.81
N SER A 45 2.50 -4.06 -12.68
CA SER A 45 2.04 -4.51 -11.37
C SER A 45 0.93 -3.66 -10.77
N ARG A 46 -0.24 -4.28 -10.54
CA ARG A 46 -1.39 -3.65 -9.86
C ARG A 46 -1.10 -3.29 -8.42
N VAL A 47 -0.21 -4.02 -7.76
CA VAL A 47 0.24 -3.70 -6.40
C VAL A 47 0.92 -2.33 -6.37
N CYS A 48 1.64 -2.00 -7.44
CA CYS A 48 2.40 -0.75 -7.54
C CYS A 48 1.52 0.47 -7.81
N ASP A 49 0.24 0.32 -8.17
CA ASP A 49 -0.69 1.44 -8.31
C ASP A 49 -0.80 2.24 -7.00
N GLY A 50 -0.85 1.54 -5.85
CA GLY A 50 -0.84 2.17 -4.52
C GLY A 50 0.50 2.83 -4.15
N PHE A 51 1.59 2.46 -4.83
CA PHE A 51 2.92 3.04 -4.64
C PHE A 51 3.28 4.10 -5.68
N ARG A 52 2.48 4.26 -6.74
CA ARG A 52 2.77 5.18 -7.85
C ARG A 52 2.89 6.63 -7.39
N GLY A 53 2.11 7.03 -6.39
CA GLY A 53 2.22 8.36 -5.76
C GLY A 53 3.51 8.56 -4.95
N HIS A 54 4.06 7.49 -4.36
CA HIS A 54 5.24 7.52 -3.51
C HIS A 54 6.57 7.51 -4.29
N LEU A 55 6.55 7.04 -5.54
CA LEU A 55 7.76 6.95 -6.37
C LEU A 55 8.09 8.26 -7.10
N GLY A 56 7.17 9.25 -7.13
CA GLY A 56 7.32 10.49 -7.91
C GLY A 56 7.41 11.81 -7.13
N ARG A 57 7.17 11.85 -5.82
CA ARG A 57 7.33 13.05 -4.97
C ARG A 57 7.81 12.63 -3.58
N GLY A 58 8.93 13.18 -3.11
CA GLY A 58 9.47 12.87 -1.78
C GLY A 58 8.49 13.24 -0.67
N GLN A 59 8.22 12.28 0.23
CA GLN A 59 7.58 12.29 1.57
C GLN A 59 6.46 13.32 1.82
N GLU A 60 5.30 12.96 2.37
CA GLU A 60 5.09 12.75 3.81
C GLU A 60 3.90 11.82 4.07
N ARG A 61 4.00 11.08 5.18
CA ARG A 61 3.07 10.04 5.64
C ARG A 61 1.73 10.63 6.04
N ASN A 62 0.62 10.09 5.52
CA ASN A 62 -0.53 9.72 6.35
C ASN A 62 -1.47 8.78 5.57
N SER A 63 -1.62 7.57 6.09
CA SER A 63 -2.81 6.71 6.00
C SER A 63 -3.72 6.92 4.78
N GLU A 64 -3.65 6.01 3.80
CA GLU A 64 -4.90 5.57 3.19
C GLU A 64 -5.64 4.82 4.30
N SER A 65 -6.43 5.59 5.06
CA SER A 65 -7.55 5.06 5.79
C SER A 65 -8.32 4.22 4.77
N CYS A 66 -8.51 2.95 5.07
CA CYS A 66 -9.69 2.25 4.61
C CYS A 66 -10.90 2.94 5.27
N ASP A 67 -11.17 4.20 4.89
CA ASP A 67 -12.40 4.89 5.18
C ASP A 67 -13.44 4.20 4.31
N ASP A 68 -14.01 3.14 4.90
CA ASP A 68 -15.34 2.67 4.62
C ASP A 68 -16.21 3.91 4.47
N SER A 69 -16.44 4.32 3.21
CA SER A 69 -17.33 5.41 2.85
C SER A 69 -18.75 4.96 3.21
N LYS A 70 -19.05 4.99 4.51
CA LYS A 70 -20.37 4.75 5.03
C LYS A 70 -21.15 6.03 4.81
N SER A 71 -21.72 6.14 3.62
CA SER A 71 -22.74 7.12 3.25
C SER A 71 -23.86 7.11 4.31
N SER A 72 -23.76 8.00 5.29
CA SER A 72 -24.77 8.18 6.33
C SER A 72 -25.93 8.99 5.78
N SER A 73 -26.79 8.34 4.99
CA SER A 73 -28.08 8.92 4.58
C SER A 73 -29.09 8.80 5.73
N LYS A 74 -29.00 9.71 6.71
CA LYS A 74 -30.13 10.03 7.61
C LYS A 74 -30.29 11.54 7.71
N GLN A 75 -30.89 12.13 6.67
CA GLN A 75 -31.42 13.48 6.75
C GLN A 75 -32.75 13.43 7.54
N ARG A 76 -32.70 13.70 8.85
CA ARG A 76 -33.86 14.24 9.58
C ARG A 76 -33.82 15.77 9.47
N LYS A 77 -34.87 16.38 8.93
CA LYS A 77 -35.31 17.76 9.21
C LYS A 77 -36.81 17.79 8.88
N GLN A 78 -37.64 17.73 9.92
CA GLN A 78 -38.45 18.84 10.47
C GLN A 78 -39.54 19.29 9.51
#